data_AF-A0ABD0PJW5-F1
#
_entry.id   AF-A0ABD0PJW5-F1
#
_cell.length_a   1.000
_cell.length_b   1.000
_cell.length_c   1.000
_cell.angle_alpha   90.00
_cell.angle_beta   90.00
_cell.angle_gamma   90.00
#
_symmetry.space_group_name_H-M   'P 1'
#
loop_
_entity.id
_entity.type
_entity.pdbx_description
1 polymer ?
#
loop_
_entity_poly.entity_id
_entity_poly.type
_entity_poly.pdbx_seq_one_letter_code
_entity_poly.pdbx_strand_id
1 'polypeptide(L)'
;DPVVTKGLSCLRSVIEDVKNTYTTALLAYTFSLAKDTDARQELFKKLEGVAISDGSHLHWSQSGSAGDSDSLAVEISSYVLLAVLTTDSVTTADLGFANRIVSWLVKQQNAYGGFSSTQ
;
A
#
# COMPACT_ATOMS: atom_id res chain seq x y z
N ASP A 1 -23.33 5.41 2.82
CA ASP A 1 -23.48 6.85 2.53
C ASP A 1 -23.49 7.06 1.02
N PRO A 2 -24.47 7.79 0.46
CA PRO A 2 -24.60 8.00 -0.99
C PRO A 2 -23.41 8.74 -1.63
N VAL A 3 -22.74 9.63 -0.90
CA VAL A 3 -21.56 10.37 -1.36
C VAL A 3 -20.36 9.43 -1.42
N VAL A 4 -20.14 8.62 -0.38
CA VAL A 4 -19.06 7.62 -0.36
C VAL A 4 -19.23 6.61 -1.50
N THR A 5 -20.46 6.14 -1.74
CA THR A 5 -20.74 5.15 -2.79
C THR A 5 -20.42 5.71 -4.18
N LYS A 6 -20.79 6.96 -4.45
CA LYS A 6 -20.46 7.64 -5.72
C LYS A 6 -18.95 7.84 -5.88
N GLY A 7 -18.25 8.21 -4.79
CA GLY A 7 -16.80 8.34 -4.78
C GLY A 7 -16.10 7.03 -5.14
N LEU A 8 -16.49 5.94 -4.47
CA LEU A 8 -15.95 4.59 -4.75
C LEU A 8 -16.23 4.15 -6.19
N SER A 9 -17.42 4.44 -6.73
CA SER A 9 -17.73 4.14 -8.13
C SER A 9 -16.83 4.89 -9.12
N CYS A 10 -16.49 6.14 -8.83
CA CYS A 10 -15.55 6.93 -9.63
C CYS A 10 -14.12 6.36 -9.54
N LEU A 11 -13.67 5.98 -8.34
CA LEU A 11 -12.35 5.38 -8.15
C LEU A 11 -12.25 4.00 -8.81
N ARG A 12 -13.34 3.24 -8.88
CA ARG A 12 -13.34 1.90 -9.47
C ARG A 12 -13.07 1.93 -10.97
N SER A 13 -13.50 2.98 -11.67
CA SER A 13 -13.27 3.10 -13.12
C SER A 13 -11.81 3.37 -13.51
N VAL A 14 -10.94 3.72 -12.56
CA VAL A 14 -9.51 3.99 -12.84
C VAL A 14 -8.58 2.84 -12.46
N ILE A 15 -9.09 1.78 -11.81
CA ILE A 15 -8.28 0.66 -11.33
C ILE A 15 -7.56 -0.04 -12.48
N GLU A 16 -8.25 -0.29 -13.59
CA GLU A 16 -7.69 -1.05 -14.73
C GLU A 16 -6.45 -0.35 -15.33
N ASP A 17 -6.49 0.98 -15.43
CA ASP A 17 -5.45 1.78 -16.09
C ASP A 17 -4.41 2.40 -15.14
N VAL A 18 -4.59 2.29 -13.82
CA VAL A 18 -3.64 2.89 -12.86
C VAL A 18 -2.24 2.26 -13.00
N LYS A 19 -1.23 3.11 -13.21
CA LYS A 19 0.19 2.74 -13.32
C LYS A 19 1.07 3.31 -12.22
N ASN A 20 0.59 4.34 -11.53
CA ASN A 20 1.32 4.98 -10.45
C ASN A 20 1.22 4.10 -9.18
N THR A 21 2.37 3.67 -8.64
CA THR A 21 2.43 2.77 -7.48
C THR A 21 1.79 3.40 -6.26
N TYR A 22 2.01 4.71 -6.06
CA TYR A 22 1.43 5.45 -4.94
C TYR A 22 -0.10 5.52 -5.02
N THR A 23 -0.64 5.87 -6.18
CA THR A 23 -2.09 5.84 -6.41
C THR A 23 -2.66 4.42 -6.22
N THR A 24 -1.95 3.40 -6.67
CA THR A 24 -2.38 2.00 -6.51
C THR A 24 -2.46 1.60 -5.04
N ALA A 25 -1.47 1.99 -4.22
CA ALA A 25 -1.46 1.72 -2.78
C ALA A 25 -2.60 2.44 -2.03
N LEU A 26 -2.84 3.72 -2.36
CA LEU A 26 -3.96 4.49 -1.81
C LEU A 26 -5.32 3.86 -2.15
N LEU A 27 -5.51 3.44 -3.40
CA LEU A 27 -6.72 2.75 -3.83
C LEU A 27 -6.88 1.43 -3.08
N ALA A 28 -5.80 0.64 -2.93
CA ALA A 28 -5.84 -0.64 -2.23
C ALA A 28 -6.33 -0.46 -0.79
N TYR A 29 -5.80 0.54 -0.08
CA TYR A 29 -6.25 0.85 1.28
C TYR A 29 -7.69 1.36 1.31
N THR A 30 -8.06 2.25 0.39
CA THR A 30 -9.43 2.80 0.28
C THR A 30 -10.47 1.70 0.08
N PHE A 31 -10.23 0.77 -0.86
CA PHE A 31 -11.15 -0.34 -1.11
C PHE A 31 -11.11 -1.41 -0.01
N SER A 32 -9.99 -1.54 0.71
CA SER A 32 -9.95 -2.36 1.94
C SER A 32 -10.86 -1.78 3.03
N LEU A 33 -10.82 -0.47 3.27
CA LEU A 33 -11.73 0.21 4.20
C LEU A 33 -13.20 0.09 3.78
N ALA A 34 -13.46 0.14 2.47
CA ALA A 34 -14.79 -0.04 1.90
C ALA A 34 -15.29 -1.50 1.91
N LYS A 35 -14.46 -2.45 2.32
CA LYS A 35 -14.71 -3.91 2.27
C LYS A 35 -15.02 -4.42 0.85
N ASP A 36 -14.50 -3.75 -0.18
CA ASP A 36 -14.62 -4.16 -1.57
C ASP A 36 -13.48 -5.12 -1.91
N THR A 37 -13.72 -6.41 -1.69
CA THR A 37 -12.68 -7.45 -1.82
C THR A 37 -12.20 -7.62 -3.26
N ASP A 38 -13.05 -7.40 -4.25
CA ASP A 38 -12.70 -7.61 -5.66
C ASP A 38 -11.73 -6.52 -6.12
N ALA A 39 -12.08 -5.25 -5.88
CA ALA A 39 -11.20 -4.12 -6.18
C ALA A 39 -9.87 -4.23 -5.42
N ARG A 40 -9.94 -4.60 -4.13
CA ARG A 40 -8.76 -4.83 -3.28
C ARG A 40 -7.84 -5.90 -3.87
N GLN A 41 -8.36 -7.04 -4.30
CA GLN A 41 -7.56 -8.13 -4.89
C GLN A 41 -6.89 -7.73 -6.21
N GLU A 42 -7.61 -7.03 -7.07
CA GLU A 42 -7.04 -6.54 -8.34
C GLU A 42 -5.87 -5.57 -8.11
N LEU A 43 -6.04 -4.65 -7.15
CA LEU A 43 -5.00 -3.70 -6.79
C LEU A 43 -3.79 -4.37 -6.13
N PHE A 44 -3.99 -5.40 -5.29
CA PHE A 44 -2.89 -6.19 -4.75
C PHE A 44 -2.09 -6.91 -5.83
N LYS A 45 -2.76 -7.50 -6.83
CA LYS A 45 -2.07 -8.14 -7.96
C LYS A 45 -1.18 -7.15 -8.72
N LYS A 46 -1.63 -5.91 -8.88
CA LYS A 46 -0.81 -4.83 -9.49
C LYS A 46 0.38 -4.47 -8.61
N LEU A 47 0.17 -4.32 -7.29
CA LEU A 47 1.23 -4.02 -6.32
C LEU A 47 2.28 -5.13 -6.24
N GLU A 48 1.88 -6.39 -6.24
CA GLU A 48 2.78 -7.55 -6.24
C GLU A 48 3.72 -7.53 -7.46
N GLY A 49 3.22 -7.12 -8.63
CA GLY A 49 4.00 -7.03 -9.86
C GLY A 49 5.11 -5.97 -9.83
N VAL A 50 5.04 -5.00 -8.91
CA VAL A 50 6.02 -3.91 -8.78
C VAL A 50 6.68 -3.87 -7.40
N ALA A 51 6.52 -4.93 -6.59
CA ALA A 51 7.10 -5.01 -5.27
C ALA A 51 8.63 -5.18 -5.32
N ILE A 52 9.34 -4.48 -4.45
CA ILE A 52 10.79 -4.58 -4.30
C ILE A 52 11.07 -5.51 -3.13
N SER A 53 11.60 -6.69 -3.45
CA SER A 53 11.90 -7.75 -2.48
C SER A 53 13.40 -7.89 -2.29
N ASP A 54 13.88 -7.67 -1.06
CA ASP A 54 15.27 -7.90 -0.64
C ASP A 54 15.31 -8.88 0.54
N GLY A 55 15.42 -10.18 0.19
CA GLY A 55 15.33 -11.28 1.14
C GLY A 55 14.01 -11.26 1.92
N SER A 56 14.11 -11.05 3.24
CA SER A 56 12.97 -10.97 4.15
C SER A 56 12.24 -9.63 4.12
N HIS A 57 12.75 -8.62 3.42
CA HIS A 57 12.16 -7.28 3.36
C HIS A 57 11.32 -7.13 2.09
N LEU A 58 10.20 -6.43 2.22
CA LEU A 58 9.31 -6.12 1.10
C LEU A 58 8.88 -4.65 1.19
N HIS A 59 8.96 -3.92 0.08
CA HIS A 59 8.57 -2.51 0.02
C HIS A 59 8.20 -2.09 -1.39
N TRP A 60 7.75 -0.84 -1.54
CA TRP A 60 7.34 -0.24 -2.80
C TRP A 60 7.91 1.17 -2.93
N SER A 61 8.22 1.56 -4.16
CA SER A 61 8.58 2.93 -4.53
C SER A 61 7.91 3.34 -5.86
N GLN A 62 7.98 4.62 -6.20
CA GLN A 62 7.47 5.13 -7.46
C GLN A 62 8.61 5.21 -8.48
N SER A 63 8.56 4.38 -9.53
CA SER A 63 9.58 4.40 -10.58
C SER A 63 9.59 5.74 -11.33
N GLY A 64 10.78 6.32 -11.53
CA GLY A 64 11.01 7.45 -12.45
C GLY A 64 10.84 8.86 -11.86
N SER A 65 10.57 9.00 -10.57
CA SER A 65 10.73 10.30 -9.90
C SER A 65 12.23 10.59 -9.69
N ALA A 66 12.67 11.81 -10.01
CA ALA A 66 14.04 12.32 -9.78
C ALA A 66 14.40 12.47 -8.28
N GLY A 67 13.73 11.70 -7.43
CA GLY A 67 13.74 11.71 -5.99
C GLY A 67 12.96 10.50 -5.51
N ASP A 68 13.54 9.30 -5.69
CA ASP A 68 13.27 8.14 -4.82
C ASP A 68 13.63 8.56 -3.39
N SER A 69 12.78 9.40 -2.79
CA SER A 69 12.94 9.80 -1.42
C SER A 69 12.47 8.66 -0.55
N ASP A 70 13.26 8.32 0.46
CA ASP A 70 12.91 7.30 1.45
C ASP A 70 11.52 7.56 2.05
N SER A 71 11.12 8.83 2.14
CA SER A 71 9.77 9.27 2.55
C SER A 71 8.66 8.68 1.69
N LEU A 72 8.72 8.82 0.36
CA LEU A 72 7.65 8.37 -0.52
C LEU A 72 7.55 6.84 -0.50
N ALA A 73 8.69 6.14 -0.45
CA ALA A 73 8.71 4.69 -0.32
C ALA A 73 8.13 4.21 1.02
N VAL A 74 8.41 4.92 2.13
CA VAL A 74 7.81 4.68 3.44
C VAL A 74 6.30 4.86 3.38
N GLU A 75 5.80 5.95 2.80
CA GLU A 75 4.37 6.23 2.69
C GLU A 75 3.65 5.15 1.86
N ILE A 76 4.14 4.86 0.65
CA ILE A 76 3.57 3.82 -0.22
C ILE A 76 3.51 2.48 0.51
N SER A 77 4.64 2.05 1.09
CA SER A 77 4.73 0.76 1.78
C SER A 77 3.82 0.69 3.01
N SER A 78 3.62 1.82 3.70
CA SER A 78 2.69 1.94 4.83
C SER A 78 1.23 1.78 4.40
N TYR A 79 0.82 2.38 3.27
CA TYR A 79 -0.53 2.16 2.73
C TYR A 79 -0.77 0.70 2.32
N VAL A 80 0.24 0.04 1.73
CA VAL A 80 0.12 -1.38 1.40
C VAL A 80 -0.02 -2.22 2.68
N LEU A 81 0.79 -1.95 3.72
CA LEU A 81 0.67 -2.60 5.02
C LEU A 81 -0.73 -2.43 5.63
N LEU A 82 -1.26 -1.20 5.62
CA LEU A 82 -2.60 -0.92 6.11
C LEU A 82 -3.67 -1.68 5.32
N ALA A 83 -3.56 -1.73 3.99
CA ALA A 83 -4.49 -2.50 3.15
C ALA A 83 -4.45 -4.02 3.44
N VAL A 84 -3.27 -4.57 3.74
CA VAL A 84 -3.11 -5.98 4.11
C VAL A 84 -3.84 -6.27 5.42
N LEU A 85 -3.64 -5.42 6.42
CA LEU A 85 -4.19 -5.59 7.77
C LEU A 85 -5.66 -5.17 7.90
N THR A 86 -6.20 -4.42 6.92
CA THR A 86 -7.61 -4.01 6.86
C THR A 86 -8.45 -5.10 6.19
N THR A 87 -8.78 -6.13 6.96
CA THR A 87 -9.62 -7.26 6.54
C THR A 87 -10.48 -7.72 7.73
N ASP A 88 -11.60 -8.39 7.48
CA ASP A 88 -12.50 -8.86 8.55
C ASP A 88 -11.82 -9.87 9.49
N SER A 89 -10.87 -10.67 8.98
CA SER A 89 -10.06 -11.58 9.78
C SER A 89 -8.63 -11.64 9.25
N VAL A 90 -7.66 -11.28 10.07
CA VAL A 90 -6.23 -11.34 9.74
C VAL A 90 -5.73 -12.78 9.93
N THR A 91 -5.19 -13.38 8.88
CA THR A 91 -4.65 -14.74 8.91
C THR A 91 -3.15 -14.75 9.25
N THR A 92 -2.60 -15.92 9.59
CA THR A 92 -1.15 -16.09 9.78
C THR A 92 -0.35 -15.77 8.52
N ALA A 93 -0.92 -16.02 7.33
CA ALA A 93 -0.30 -15.66 6.06
C ALA A 93 -0.23 -14.13 5.89
N ASP A 94 -1.30 -13.42 6.23
CA ASP A 94 -1.32 -11.95 6.22
C ASP A 94 -0.29 -11.37 7.19
N LEU A 95 -0.16 -11.94 8.39
CA LEU A 95 0.86 -11.53 9.35
C LEU A 95 2.28 -11.80 8.83
N GLY A 96 2.51 -12.96 8.20
CA GLY A 96 3.79 -13.28 7.58
C GLY A 96 4.17 -12.28 6.48
N PHE A 97 3.20 -11.91 5.63
CA PHE A 97 3.39 -10.91 4.58
C PHE A 97 3.61 -9.51 5.17
N ALA A 98 2.76 -9.07 6.09
CA ALA A 98 2.87 -7.79 6.78
C ALA A 98 4.20 -7.64 7.52
N ASN A 99 4.69 -8.71 8.15
CA ASN A 99 5.97 -8.68 8.86
C ASN A 99 7.16 -8.37 7.94
N ARG A 100 7.11 -8.80 6.67
CA ARG A 100 8.16 -8.45 5.68
C ARG A 100 8.18 -6.95 5.37
N ILE A 101 7.00 -6.32 5.36
CA ILE A 101 6.85 -4.88 5.14
C ILE A 101 7.31 -4.10 6.39
N VAL A 102 6.84 -4.51 7.57
CA VAL A 102 7.22 -3.90 8.85
C VAL A 102 8.73 -3.97 9.07
N SER A 103 9.36 -5.12 8.76
CA SER A 103 10.81 -5.29 8.89
C SER A 103 11.60 -4.30 8.02
N TRP A 104 11.05 -3.91 6.86
CA TRP A 104 11.64 -2.88 6.02
C TRP A 104 11.41 -1.47 6.61
N LEU A 105 10.17 -1.16 7.01
CA LEU A 105 9.80 0.15 7.57
C LEU A 105 10.62 0.51 8.82
N VAL A 106 10.87 -0.45 9.72
CA VAL A 106 11.69 -0.23 10.92
C VAL A 106 13.11 0.24 10.58
N LYS A 107 13.66 -0.16 9.42
CA LYS A 107 14.99 0.30 8.98
C LYS A 107 15.00 1.72 8.44
N GLN A 108 13.83 2.27 8.08
CA GLN A 108 13.69 3.63 7.56
C GLN A 108 13.45 4.66 8.69
N GLN A 109 13.25 4.20 9.93
CA GLN A 109 13.00 5.07 11.06
C GLN A 109 14.27 5.83 11.47
N ASN A 110 14.13 7.12 11.79
CA ASN A 110 15.22 7.93 12.31
C ASN A 110 15.50 7.61 13.81
N ALA A 111 16.65 8.09 14.31
CA ALA A 111 17.09 7.85 15.69
C ALA A 111 16.15 8.38 16.79
N TYR A 112 15.16 9.21 16.44
CA TYR A 112 14.19 9.81 17.35
C TYR A 112 12.79 9.20 17.22
N GLY A 113 12.63 8.11 16.45
CA GLY A 113 11.39 7.36 16.34
C GLY A 113 10.42 7.86 15.26
N GLY A 114 10.82 8.80 14.39
CA GLY A 114 10.00 9.32 13.30
C GLY A 114 10.51 8.94 11.90
N PHE A 115 9.77 9.36 10.87
CA PHE A 115 10.21 9.35 9.48
C PHE A 115 10.51 10.78 9.00
N SER A 116 11.04 10.91 7.79
CA SER A 116 11.42 12.21 7.22
C SER A 116 10.21 13.09 6.85
N SER A 117 9.02 12.50 6.71
CA SER A 117 7.75 13.17 6.40
C SER A 117 6.68 12.82 7.43
N THR A 118 5.64 13.66 7.48
CA THR A 118 4.44 13.45 8.30
C THR A 118 3.39 12.60 7.62
N GLN A 119 3.44 12.49 6.30
CA GLN A 119 2.69 11.51 5.50
C GLN A 119 3.61 10.35 5.12
#